data_AF-A0A1T4IYT2-F1
#
_entry.id   AF-A0A1T4IYT2-F1
#
_cell.length_a   1.000
_cell.length_b   1.000
_cell.length_c   1.000
_cell.angle_alpha   90.00
_cell.angle_beta   90.00
_cell.angle_gamma   90.00
#
_symmetry.space_group_name_H-M   'P 1'
#
loop_
_entity.id
_entity.type
_entity.pdbx_description
1 polymer ?
#
loop_
_entity_poly.entity_id
_entity_poly.type
_entity_poly.pdbx_seq_one_letter_code
_entity_poly.pdbx_strand_id
1 'polypeptide(L)' 'MAVYKDKKRGTWYTSFPYVDWTGKRCRKLKRGFLTKKEAQNWENHFKLQKANSLDMTFEDFYGIYETDVSIHDI' A
#
# COMPACT_ATOMS: atom_id res chain seq x y z
N MET A 1 -0.52 -9.38 6.93
CA MET A 1 -0.23 -8.10 7.59
C MET A 1 1.26 -8.03 7.86
N ALA A 2 2.01 -7.38 6.97
CA ALA A 2 3.47 -7.28 7.09
C ALA A 2 3.88 -5.96 7.75
N VAL A 3 3.15 -5.56 8.80
CA VAL A 3 3.32 -4.30 9.52
C VAL A 3 4.01 -4.56 10.87
N TYR A 4 5.04 -3.78 11.14
CA TYR A 4 5.94 -3.96 12.27
C TYR A 4 6.19 -2.63 12.97
N LYS A 5 6.45 -2.67 14.28
CA LYS A 5 6.82 -1.48 15.06
C LYS A 5 8.33 -1.33 15.09
N ASP A 6 8.84 -0.17 14.69
CA ASP A 6 10.22 0.24 14.92
C ASP A 6 10.35 0.73 16.37
N LYS A 7 10.86 -0.14 17.24
CA LYS A 7 11.03 0.17 18.66
C LYS A 7 12.05 1.28 18.92
N LYS A 8 13.02 1.49 18.03
CA LYS A 8 14.06 2.53 18.21
C LYS A 8 13.52 3.92 17.88
N ARG A 9 12.64 4.01 16.89
CA ARG A 9 12.11 5.28 16.39
C ARG A 9 10.68 5.58 16.85
N GLY A 10 10.02 4.64 17.52
CA GLY A 10 8.61 4.76 17.92
C GLY A 10 7.62 4.75 16.74
N THR A 11 8.09 4.52 15.52
CA THR A 11 7.29 4.54 14.29
C THR A 11 6.91 3.13 13.85
N TRP A 12 6.05 3.03 12.85
CA TRP A 12 5.63 1.79 12.21
C TRP A 12 6.22 1.69 10.81
N TYR A 13 6.37 0.46 10.32
CA TYR A 13 6.84 0.16 8.98
C TYR A 13 6.14 -1.05 8.40
N THR A 14 6.12 -1.15 7.08
CA THR A 14 5.63 -2.33 6.36
C THR A 14 6.71 -2.88 5.43
N SER A 15 6.81 -4.21 5.36
CA SER A 15 7.81 -4.91 4.56
C SER A 15 7.25 -6.21 3.97
N PHE A 16 6.99 -6.24 2.67
CA PHE A 16 6.41 -7.41 2.00
C PHE A 16 7.10 -7.70 0.66
N PRO A 17 7.16 -8.98 0.25
CA PRO A 17 7.57 -9.34 -1.10
C PRO A 17 6.49 -8.97 -2.11
N TYR A 18 6.89 -8.56 -3.32
CA TYR A 18 6.01 -8.39 -4.48
C TYR A 18 6.75 -8.83 -5.73
N VAL A 19 6.01 -9.21 -6.77
CA VAL A 19 6.57 -9.50 -8.09
C VAL A 19 6.42 -8.24 -8.93
N ASP A 20 7.50 -7.80 -9.55
CA ASP A 20 7.43 -6.68 -10.49
C ASP A 20 6.89 -7.14 -11.86
N TRP A 21 6.65 -6.17 -12.74
CA TRP A 21 6.17 -6.42 -14.10
C TRP A 21 7.16 -7.23 -14.96
N THR A 22 8.44 -7.33 -14.56
CA THR A 22 9.44 -8.18 -15.21
C THR A 22 9.45 -9.62 -14.68
N GLY A 23 8.59 -9.94 -13.71
CA GLY A 23 8.54 -11.25 -13.06
C GLY A 23 9.57 -11.45 -11.93
N LYS A 24 10.35 -10.43 -11.58
CA LYS A 24 11.37 -10.52 -10.54
C LYS A 24 10.75 -10.30 -9.16
N ARG A 25 11.11 -11.17 -8.21
CA ARG A 25 10.71 -11.03 -6.80
C ARG A 25 11.50 -9.89 -6.16
N CYS A 26 10.80 -8.83 -5.82
CA CYS A 26 11.31 -7.66 -5.14
C CYS A 26 10.72 -7.57 -3.72
N ARG A 27 11.40 -6.87 -2.82
CA ARG A 27 10.87 -6.58 -1.47
C ARG A 27 10.56 -5.10 -1.34
N LYS A 28 9.31 -4.76 -1.04
CA LYS A 28 8.92 -3.38 -0.77
C LYS A 28 9.05 -3.13 0.73
N LEU A 29 9.74 -2.05 1.08
CA LEU A 29 9.91 -1.58 2.45
C LEU A 29 9.54 -0.11 2.51
N LYS A 30 8.60 0.25 3.39
CA LYS A 30 8.28 1.63 3.71
C LYS A 30 8.23 1.81 5.23
N ARG A 31 8.93 2.81 5.72
CA ARG A 31 9.10 3.10 7.16
C ARG A 31 8.63 4.53 7.46
N GLY A 32 8.44 4.80 8.76
CA GLY A 32 8.18 6.15 9.27
C GLY A 32 6.70 6.47 9.47
N PHE A 33 5.82 5.48 9.49
CA PHE A 33 4.41 5.70 9.80
C PHE A 33 4.24 6.03 11.29
N LEU A 34 3.33 6.94 11.62
CA LEU A 34 3.06 7.29 13.01
C LEU A 34 2.23 6.21 13.68
N THR A 35 1.30 5.62 12.92
CA THR A 35 0.39 4.59 13.44
C THR A 35 0.48 3.27 12.66
N LYS A 36 0.05 2.18 13.30
CA LYS A 36 -0.08 0.88 12.64
C LYS A 36 -1.10 0.92 11.50
N LYS A 37 -2.17 1.70 11.66
CA LYS A 37 -3.27 1.82 10.69
C LYS A 37 -2.78 2.44 9.39
N GLU A 38 -2.01 3.53 9.46
CA GLU A 38 -1.39 4.15 8.28
C GLU A 38 -0.49 3.17 7.52
N ALA A 39 0.37 2.43 8.24
CA ALA A 39 1.24 1.43 7.62
C ALA A 39 0.45 0.31 6.94
N GLN A 40 -0.69 -0.09 7.53
CA GLN A 40 -1.58 -1.12 6.96
C GLN A 40 -2.34 -0.61 5.74
N ASN A 41 -2.91 0.60 5.81
CA ASN A 41 -3.61 1.23 4.68
C ASN A 41 -2.66 1.39 3.49
N TRP A 42 -1.42 1.82 3.74
CA TRP A 42 -0.42 1.93 2.69
C TRP A 42 -0.06 0.58 2.06
N GLU A 43 0.09 -0.50 2.85
CA GLU A 43 0.31 -1.85 2.33
C GLU A 43 -0.85 -2.28 1.41
N ASN A 44 -2.09 -2.07 1.86
CA ASN A 44 -3.29 -2.43 1.11
C ASN A 44 -3.38 -1.63 -0.19
N HIS A 45 -3.20 -0.32 -0.13
CA HIS A 45 -3.22 0.55 -1.30
C HIS A 45 -2.11 0.19 -2.30
N PHE A 46 -0.90 -0.14 -1.85
CA PHE A 46 0.17 -0.58 -2.75
C PHE A 46 -0.18 -1.89 -3.46
N LYS A 47 -0.80 -2.84 -2.75
CA LYS A 47 -1.25 -4.11 -3.36
C LYS A 47 -2.37 -3.89 -4.36
N LEU A 48 -3.35 -3.04 -4.02
CA LEU A 48 -4.43 -2.66 -4.92
C LEU A 48 -3.88 -1.99 -6.18
N GLN A 49 -2.99 -1.00 -6.05
CA GLN A 49 -2.34 -0.37 -7.20
C GLN A 49 -1.62 -1.39 -8.09
N LYS A 50 -0.92 -2.36 -7.50
CA LYS A 50 -0.22 -3.39 -8.26
C LYS A 50 -1.14 -4.41 -8.91
N ALA A 51 -2.23 -4.80 -8.24
CA ALA A 51 -3.27 -5.65 -8.80
C ALA A 51 -4.00 -4.96 -9.95
N ASN A 52 -4.35 -3.67 -9.79
CA ASN A 52 -4.96 -2.86 -10.86
C ASN A 52 -4.03 -2.65 -12.05
N SER A 53 -2.72 -2.46 -11.84
CA SER A 53 -1.79 -2.15 -12.92
C SER A 53 -1.57 -3.31 -13.90
N LEU A 54 -2.04 -4.51 -13.57
CA LEU A 54 -1.83 -5.71 -14.39
C LEU A 54 -2.92 -5.93 -15.44
N ASP A 55 -4.12 -5.33 -15.32
CA ASP A 55 -5.22 -5.56 -16.28
C ASP A 55 -6.24 -4.41 -16.44
N MET A 56 -6.05 -3.25 -15.80
CA MET A 56 -7.11 -2.24 -15.72
C MET A 56 -6.84 -0.97 -16.54
N THR A 57 -7.88 -0.43 -17.18
CA THR A 57 -7.83 0.85 -17.90
C THR A 57 -7.76 2.01 -16.90
N PHE A 58 -7.25 3.17 -17.35
CA PHE A 58 -7.05 4.35 -16.50
C PHE A 58 -8.37 4.90 -15.90
N GLU A 59 -9.50 4.63 -16.55
CA GLU A 59 -10.83 5.09 -16.16
C GLU A 59 -11.34 4.39 -14.89
N ASP A 60 -11.18 3.06 -14.80
CA ASP A 60 -11.54 2.30 -13.60
C ASP A 60 -10.65 2.66 -12.40
N PHE A 61 -9.38 3.02 -12.64
CA PHE A 61 -8.48 3.51 -11.60
C PHE A 61 -8.96 4.83 -10.98
N TYR A 62 -9.49 5.75 -11.80
CA TYR A 62 -10.03 7.02 -11.32
C TYR A 62 -11.28 6.83 -10.44
N GLY A 63 -12.17 5.90 -10.81
CA GLY A 63 -13.36 5.58 -10.01
C GLY A 63 -13.03 4.98 -8.63
N ILE A 64 -12.01 4.13 -8.53
CA ILE A 64 -11.55 3.58 -7.24
C ILE A 64 -10.94 4.68 -6.36
N TYR A 65 -10.16 5.59 -6.95
CA TYR A 65 -9.56 6.71 -6.22
C TYR A 65 -10.62 7.68 -5.67
N GLU A 66 -11.63 8.05 -6.46
CA GLU A 66 -12.75 8.90 -6.00
C GLU A 66 -13.53 8.28 -4.84
N THR A 67 -13.75 6.97 -4.90
CA THR A 67 -14.47 6.23 -3.85
C THR A 67 -13.67 6.21 -2.55
N ASP A 68 -12.36 5.99 -2.61
CA ASP A 68 -11.50 5.90 -1.41
C ASP A 68 -11.26 7.29 -0.77
N VAL A 69 -11.27 8.37 -1.56
CA VAL A 69 -11.18 9.76 -1.06
C VAL A 69 -12.48 10.21 -0.38
N SER A 70 -13.65 9.88 -0.94
CA SER A 70 -14.96 10.25 -0.35
C SER A 70 -15.28 9.53 0.96
N ILE A 71 -14.74 8.34 1.21
CA ILE A 71 -15.04 7.56 2.43
C ILE A 71 -14.29 8.11 3.67
N HIS A 72 -13.31 9.02 3.50
CA HIS A 72 -12.58 9.60 4.63
C HIS A 72 -13.19 10.89 5.21
N ASP A 73 -14.26 11.42 4.61
CA ASP A 73 -15.00 12.61 5.08
C ASP A 73 -16.46 12.29 5.45
N ILE A 74 -16.70 11.36 6.40
CA ILE A 74 -17.95 11.26 7.19
C ILE A 74 -17.60 10.83 8.63
#